data_AF-A0A1S3SWJ2-F1
#
_entry.id   AF-A0A1S3SWJ2-F1
#
_cell.length_a   1.000
_cell.length_b   1.000
_cell.length_c   1.000
_cell.angle_alpha   90.00
_cell.angle_beta   90.00
_cell.angle_gamma   90.00
#
_symmetry.space_group_name_H-M   'P 1'
#
loop_
_entity.id
_entity.type
_entity.pdbx_description
1 polymer ?
#
loop_
_entity_poly.entity_id
_entity_poly.type
_entity_poly.pdbx_seq_one_letter_code
_entity_poly.pdbx_strand_id
1 'polypeptide(L)'
;MVKQSYCTVEAGIKTTSSSACVPFEEGLEEEELKTLLEIHREMLKEKKKKKHGSDSSGSDEEKKKLNQALAAEDVRLKQVEEMKVDEGKRKYNSLQEIKEPTEEEMEAFRMKRSREDDPMANFLELGQ
;
A
#
# COMPACT_ATOMS: atom_id res chain seq x y z
N MET A 1 16.72 30.59 40.00
CA MET A 1 16.29 30.08 38.68
C MET A 1 15.99 28.59 38.84
N VAL A 2 14.72 28.19 38.86
CA VAL A 2 14.32 26.78 39.04
C VAL A 2 14.32 26.12 37.66
N LYS A 3 15.33 25.29 37.38
CA LYS A 3 15.38 24.42 36.20
C LYS A 3 14.84 23.04 36.62
N GLN A 4 13.96 22.46 35.80
CA GLN A 4 13.33 21.13 35.97
C GLN A 4 12.06 21.05 36.86
N SER A 5 11.09 21.94 36.70
CA SER A 5 9.72 21.67 37.19
C SER A 5 8.93 20.89 36.14
N TYR A 6 9.16 19.58 36.03
CA TYR A 6 8.31 18.71 35.21
C TYR A 6 6.97 18.50 35.91
N CYS A 7 5.88 18.52 35.13
CA CYS A 7 4.53 18.30 35.65
C CYS A 7 4.45 16.92 36.32
N THR A 8 4.10 16.88 37.61
CA THR A 8 3.87 15.62 38.32
C THR A 8 2.57 15.00 37.84
N VAL A 9 2.65 13.76 37.36
CA VAL A 9 1.56 12.92 36.82
C VAL A 9 0.27 12.98 37.66
N GLU A 10 0.37 13.16 38.98
CA GLU A 10 -0.78 13.29 39.87
C GLU A 10 -1.76 14.42 39.52
N ALA A 11 -1.27 15.54 38.97
CA ALA A 11 -2.13 16.64 38.55
C ALA A 11 -3.00 16.24 37.34
N GLY A 12 -2.48 15.40 36.43
CA GLY A 12 -3.20 14.87 35.27
C GLY A 12 -4.20 13.76 35.62
N ILE A 13 -3.94 12.96 36.67
CA ILE A 13 -4.88 11.95 37.17
C ILE A 13 -6.09 12.62 37.84
N LYS A 14 -5.86 13.72 38.56
CA LYS A 14 -6.93 14.49 39.21
C LYS A 14 -7.85 15.18 38.19
N THR A 15 -7.32 15.65 37.05
CA THR A 15 -8.13 16.27 35.99
C THR A 15 -8.92 15.25 35.17
N THR A 16 -8.41 14.04 34.95
CA THR A 16 -9.18 12.96 34.28
C THR A 16 -10.37 12.48 35.14
N SER A 17 -10.22 12.49 36.46
CA SER A 17 -11.34 12.19 37.37
C SER A 17 -12.36 13.33 37.48
N SER A 18 -11.93 14.58 37.25
CA SER A 18 -12.77 15.78 37.33
C SER A 18 -13.36 16.22 35.99
N SER A 19 -12.80 15.78 34.85
CA SER A 19 -13.44 15.98 33.56
C SER A 19 -14.53 14.94 33.45
N ALA A 20 -15.78 15.38 33.52
CA ALA A 20 -16.93 14.58 33.15
C ALA A 20 -16.81 14.21 31.66
N CYS A 21 -16.01 13.18 31.36
CA CYS A 21 -16.14 12.40 30.15
C CYS A 21 -17.37 11.53 30.38
N VAL A 22 -18.54 12.15 30.27
CA VAL A 22 -19.81 11.44 30.16
C VAL A 22 -19.78 10.71 28.83
N PRO A 23 -19.89 9.37 28.81
CA PRO A 23 -20.32 8.69 27.61
C PRO A 23 -21.63 9.36 27.16
N PHE A 24 -21.67 9.77 25.90
CA PHE A 24 -22.89 10.22 25.25
C PHE A 24 -23.86 9.03 25.20
N GLU A 25 -24.62 8.83 26.28
CA GLU A 25 -25.81 7.99 26.28
C GLU A 25 -27.02 8.91 26.11
N GLU A 26 -27.38 9.19 24.86
CA GLU A 26 -28.75 9.56 24.56
C GLU A 26 -29.08 9.20 23.11
N GLY A 27 -29.79 8.07 22.96
CA GLY A 27 -30.66 7.80 21.80
C GLY A 27 -29.96 7.42 20.50
N LEU A 28 -29.21 6.31 20.47
CA LEU A 28 -29.06 5.58 19.22
C LEU A 28 -30.17 4.53 19.18
N GLU A 29 -31.24 4.83 18.44
CA GLU A 29 -32.09 3.80 17.87
C GLU A 29 -31.16 2.75 17.26
N GLU A 30 -31.36 1.48 17.64
CA GLU A 30 -30.65 0.34 17.08
C GLU A 30 -31.08 0.15 15.62
N GLU A 31 -30.79 1.11 14.75
CA GLU A 31 -30.60 0.78 13.34
C GLU A 31 -29.39 -0.13 13.31
N GLU A 32 -29.57 -1.37 12.87
CA GLU A 32 -28.52 -2.36 12.67
C GLU A 32 -27.37 -1.72 11.89
N LEU A 33 -26.38 -1.19 12.62
CA LEU A 33 -25.22 -0.55 12.03
C LEU A 33 -24.47 -1.64 11.28
N LYS A 34 -24.57 -1.61 9.95
CA LYS A 34 -23.90 -2.54 9.06
C LYS A 34 -22.44 -2.66 9.47
N THR A 35 -21.95 -3.88 9.58
CA THR A 35 -20.56 -4.10 9.94
C THR A 35 -19.64 -3.43 8.92
N LEU A 36 -18.46 -2.97 9.34
CA LEU A 36 -17.49 -2.33 8.44
C LEU A 36 -17.22 -3.16 7.17
N LEU A 37 -17.18 -4.49 7.32
CA LEU A 37 -17.02 -5.43 6.21
C LEU A 37 -18.22 -5.42 5.25
N GLU A 38 -19.42 -5.25 5.77
CA GLU A 38 -20.65 -5.19 5.01
C GLU A 38 -20.79 -3.88 4.24
N ILE A 39 -20.46 -2.75 4.88
CA ILE A 39 -20.33 -1.44 4.22
C ILE A 39 -19.30 -1.51 3.09
N HIS A 40 -18.14 -2.15 3.32
CA HIS A 40 -17.12 -2.30 2.29
C HIS A 40 -17.59 -3.19 1.12
N ARG A 41 -18.29 -4.30 1.40
CA ARG A 41 -18.87 -5.18 0.38
C ARG A 41 -19.94 -4.46 -0.44
N GLU A 42 -20.78 -3.63 0.18
CA GLU A 42 -21.77 -2.81 -0.51
C GLU A 42 -21.12 -1.75 -1.40
N MET A 43 -20.12 -1.02 -0.88
CA MET A 43 -19.36 -0.03 -1.65
C MET A 43 -18.65 -0.65 -2.86
N LEU A 44 -18.11 -1.87 -2.73
CA LEU A 44 -17.51 -2.61 -3.85
C LEU A 44 -18.57 -3.00 -4.90
N LYS A 45 -19.75 -3.45 -4.48
CA LYS A 45 -20.86 -3.79 -5.38
C LYS A 45 -21.39 -2.54 -6.11
N GLU A 46 -21.52 -1.41 -5.41
CA GLU A 46 -21.96 -0.14 -6.00
C GLU A 46 -20.93 0.41 -7.01
N LYS A 47 -19.63 0.36 -6.66
CA LYS A 47 -18.54 0.72 -7.57
C LYS A 47 -18.54 -0.17 -8.82
N LYS A 48 -18.77 -1.49 -8.68
CA LYS A 48 -18.89 -2.41 -9.82
C LYS A 48 -20.09 -2.08 -10.71
N LYS A 49 -21.25 -1.75 -10.13
CA LYS A 49 -22.44 -1.33 -10.89
C LYS A 49 -22.23 -0.01 -11.64
N LYS A 50 -21.56 0.97 -11.03
CA LYS A 50 -21.21 2.25 -11.69
C LYS A 50 -20.18 2.09 -12.81
N LYS A 51 -19.23 1.16 -12.67
CA LYS A 51 -18.21 0.90 -13.70
C LYS A 51 -18.73 0.20 -14.96
N HIS A 52 -19.85 -0.53 -14.89
CA HIS A 52 -20.36 -1.24 -16.06
C HIS A 52 -20.98 -0.31 -17.12
N GLY A 53 -21.29 0.95 -16.78
CA GLY A 53 -21.87 1.92 -17.71
C GLY A 53 -20.86 2.80 -18.45
N SER A 54 -19.58 2.82 -18.08
CA SER A 54 -18.64 3.87 -18.55
C SER A 54 -17.21 3.41 -18.86
N ASP A 55 -16.85 2.13 -18.70
CA ASP A 55 -15.43 1.73 -18.71
C ASP A 55 -15.16 0.38 -19.42
N SER A 56 -15.94 0.08 -20.46
CA SER A 56 -15.75 -1.14 -21.28
C SER A 56 -15.08 -0.86 -22.64
N SER A 57 -14.42 0.29 -22.80
CA SER A 57 -13.71 0.66 -24.03
C SER A 57 -12.29 1.18 -23.80
N GLY A 58 -11.71 0.95 -22.63
CA GLY A 58 -10.26 1.04 -22.39
C GLY A 58 -9.59 -0.19 -23.00
N SER A 59 -8.95 0.03 -24.15
CA SER A 59 -8.47 -0.91 -25.16
C SER A 59 -7.79 -2.18 -24.61
N ASP A 60 -8.20 -3.36 -25.09
CA ASP A 60 -7.49 -4.64 -24.84
C ASP A 60 -5.99 -4.53 -25.13
N GLU A 61 -5.57 -3.62 -25.99
CA GLU A 61 -4.16 -3.36 -26.30
C GLU A 61 -3.38 -2.79 -25.10
N GLU A 62 -3.97 -1.93 -24.28
CA GLU A 62 -3.29 -1.35 -23.10
C GLU A 62 -3.00 -2.45 -22.06
N LYS A 63 -3.97 -3.35 -21.85
CA LYS A 63 -3.79 -4.50 -20.95
C LYS A 63 -2.71 -5.46 -21.45
N LYS A 64 -2.63 -5.69 -22.77
CA LYS A 64 -1.60 -6.55 -23.36
C LYS A 64 -0.21 -5.97 -23.13
N LYS A 65 -0.04 -4.67 -23.35
CA LYS A 65 1.24 -3.99 -23.15
C LYS A 65 1.68 -3.96 -21.68
N LEU A 66 0.75 -3.70 -20.75
CA LEU A 66 1.05 -3.77 -19.32
C LEU A 66 1.49 -5.19 -18.89
N ASN A 67 0.80 -6.24 -19.38
CA ASN A 67 1.20 -7.61 -19.10
C ASN A 67 2.58 -7.95 -19.69
N GLN A 68 2.88 -7.44 -20.89
CA GLN A 68 4.20 -7.57 -21.50
C GLN A 68 5.28 -6.88 -20.66
N ALA A 69 5.02 -5.67 -20.16
CA ALA A 69 5.92 -4.93 -19.28
C ALA A 69 6.16 -5.66 -17.94
N LEU A 70 5.11 -6.26 -17.35
CA LEU A 70 5.24 -7.09 -16.15
C LEU A 70 6.14 -8.31 -16.38
N ALA A 71 6.00 -9.00 -17.50
CA ALA A 71 6.85 -10.15 -17.84
C ALA A 71 8.30 -9.72 -18.12
N ALA A 72 8.50 -8.57 -18.77
CA ALA A 72 9.83 -8.02 -19.00
C ALA A 72 10.54 -7.65 -17.69
N GLU A 73 9.81 -7.07 -16.73
CA GLU A 73 10.36 -6.73 -15.42
C GLU A 73 10.76 -7.99 -14.61
N ASP A 74 10.01 -9.10 -14.73
CA ASP A 74 10.41 -10.38 -14.11
C ASP A 74 11.73 -10.91 -14.66
N VAL A 75 11.92 -10.81 -15.97
CA VAL A 75 13.19 -11.19 -16.61
C VAL A 75 14.32 -10.28 -16.15
N ARG A 76 14.06 -8.96 -16.04
CA ARG A 76 15.02 -7.98 -15.53
C ARG A 76 15.43 -8.30 -14.10
N LEU A 77 14.48 -8.61 -13.21
CA LEU A 77 14.76 -8.96 -11.82
C LEU A 77 15.66 -10.19 -11.70
N LYS A 78 15.40 -11.23 -12.49
CA LYS A 78 16.27 -12.43 -12.57
C LYS A 78 17.68 -12.09 -13.05
N GLN A 79 17.80 -11.25 -14.09
CA GLN A 79 19.12 -10.79 -14.56
C GLN A 79 19.87 -9.96 -13.52
N VAL A 80 19.16 -9.11 -12.77
CA VAL A 80 19.75 -8.33 -11.67
C VAL A 80 20.23 -9.25 -10.57
N GLU A 81 19.46 -10.29 -10.23
CA GLU A 81 19.87 -11.31 -9.27
C GLU A 81 21.11 -12.07 -9.73
N GLU A 82 21.18 -12.47 -11.00
CA GLU A 82 22.37 -13.04 -11.62
C GLU A 82 23.56 -12.06 -11.67
N MET A 83 23.32 -10.74 -11.70
CA MET A 83 24.38 -9.74 -11.64
C MET A 83 24.93 -9.55 -10.22
N LYS A 84 24.22 -9.98 -9.17
CA LYS A 84 24.72 -9.94 -7.78
C LYS A 84 25.87 -10.91 -7.51
N VAL A 85 26.25 -11.74 -8.49
CA VAL A 85 27.43 -12.62 -8.45
C VAL A 85 28.72 -11.82 -8.19
N ASP A 86 29.78 -12.48 -7.71
CA ASP A 86 31.09 -11.88 -7.42
C ASP A 86 31.59 -10.91 -8.51
N GLU A 87 32.20 -9.79 -8.10
CA GLU A 87 32.63 -8.70 -8.98
C GLU A 87 33.48 -9.16 -10.17
N GLY A 88 34.37 -10.14 -9.96
CA GLY A 88 35.23 -10.69 -11.02
C GLY A 88 34.51 -11.57 -12.04
N LYS A 89 33.28 -12.02 -11.76
CA LYS A 89 32.47 -12.86 -12.66
C LYS A 89 31.33 -12.07 -13.31
N ARG A 90 31.10 -10.82 -12.91
CA ARG A 90 30.07 -9.95 -13.50
C ARG A 90 30.44 -9.63 -14.95
N LYS A 91 29.50 -9.79 -15.87
CA LYS A 91 29.67 -9.43 -17.28
C LYS A 91 29.77 -7.90 -17.40
N TYR A 92 30.75 -7.40 -18.16
CA TYR A 92 30.92 -5.97 -18.40
C TYR A 92 29.74 -5.41 -19.19
N ASN A 93 29.18 -4.30 -18.71
CA ASN A 93 28.01 -3.65 -19.28
C ASN A 93 28.36 -2.29 -19.90
N SER A 94 29.37 -2.26 -20.78
CA SER A 94 29.92 -1.01 -21.32
C SER A 94 29.28 -0.54 -22.62
N LEU A 95 28.43 -1.36 -23.25
CA LEU A 95 27.86 -1.12 -24.58
C LEU A 95 26.32 -1.07 -24.58
N GLN A 96 25.68 -1.07 -23.41
CA GLN A 96 24.22 -1.10 -23.36
C GLN A 96 23.66 0.31 -23.61
N GLU A 97 22.78 0.39 -24.60
CA GLU A 97 22.04 1.61 -24.92
C GLU A 97 21.02 1.89 -23.81
N ILE A 98 21.10 3.08 -23.20
CA ILE A 98 20.18 3.51 -22.15
C ILE A 98 18.99 4.19 -22.82
N LYS A 99 17.84 3.52 -22.80
CA LYS A 99 16.55 4.07 -23.24
C LYS A 99 15.79 4.63 -22.04
N GLU A 100 15.05 5.73 -22.25
CA GLU A 100 14.12 6.25 -21.26
C GLU A 100 12.99 5.24 -20.98
N PRO A 101 12.69 4.91 -19.71
CA PRO A 101 11.61 4.00 -19.36
C PRO A 101 10.25 4.52 -19.82
N THR A 102 9.45 3.62 -20.37
CA THR A 102 8.08 3.91 -20.77
C THR A 102 7.14 3.93 -19.56
N GLU A 103 5.95 4.52 -19.72
CA GLU A 103 4.96 4.62 -18.63
C GLU A 103 4.53 3.24 -18.09
N GLU A 104 4.32 2.28 -18.99
CA GLU A 104 3.91 0.91 -18.66
C GLU A 104 5.03 0.15 -17.92
N GLU A 105 6.29 0.36 -18.30
CA GLU A 105 7.46 -0.20 -17.59
C GLU A 105 7.61 0.41 -16.19
N MET A 106 7.39 1.72 -16.06
CA MET A 106 7.38 2.38 -14.74
C MET A 106 6.26 1.86 -13.84
N GLU A 107 5.06 1.64 -14.40
CA GLU A 107 3.95 1.05 -13.68
C GLU A 107 4.27 -0.40 -13.24
N ALA A 108 4.79 -1.23 -14.14
CA ALA A 108 5.20 -2.60 -13.85
C ALA A 108 6.25 -2.66 -12.73
N PHE A 109 7.26 -1.78 -12.77
CA PHE A 109 8.27 -1.65 -11.72
C PHE A 109 7.63 -1.28 -10.37
N ARG A 110 6.70 -0.31 -10.36
CA ARG A 110 5.99 0.10 -9.13
C ARG A 110 5.14 -1.03 -8.57
N MET A 111 4.51 -1.84 -9.42
CA MET A 111 3.70 -2.98 -8.99
C MET A 111 4.54 -4.12 -8.39
N LYS A 112 5.71 -4.42 -8.96
CA LYS A 112 6.56 -5.53 -8.48
C LYS A 112 7.47 -5.17 -7.31
N ARG A 113 7.81 -3.89 -7.13
CA ARG A 113 8.73 -3.46 -6.08
C ARG A 113 8.11 -3.71 -4.69
N SER A 114 8.70 -4.61 -3.93
CA SER A 114 8.41 -4.78 -2.51
C SER A 114 8.96 -3.59 -1.70
N ARG A 115 8.28 -3.26 -0.60
CA ARG A 115 8.74 -2.28 0.38
C ARG A 115 9.34 -3.04 1.55
N GLU A 116 10.66 -3.09 1.60
CA GLU A 116 11.39 -3.81 2.65
C GLU A 116 11.12 -3.22 4.05
N ASP A 117 10.85 -1.92 4.15
CA ASP A 117 10.55 -1.22 5.39
C ASP A 117 9.06 -1.28 5.82
N ASP A 118 8.20 -2.00 5.08
CA ASP A 118 6.78 -2.09 5.42
C ASP A 118 6.57 -3.08 6.58
N PRO A 119 6.08 -2.64 7.75
CA PRO A 119 5.86 -3.52 8.89
C PRO A 119 4.83 -4.64 8.62
N MET A 120 3.99 -4.51 7.58
CA MET A 120 3.06 -5.54 7.14
C MET A 120 3.65 -6.50 6.09
N ALA A 121 4.84 -6.24 5.55
CA ALA A 121 5.46 -7.10 4.52
C ALA A 121 5.55 -8.56 4.97
N ASN A 122 6.07 -8.79 6.18
CA ASN A 122 6.22 -10.12 6.77
C ASN A 122 4.89 -10.90 6.89
N PHE A 123 3.77 -10.20 7.12
CA PHE A 123 2.46 -10.85 7.24
C PHE A 123 1.94 -11.34 5.89
N LEU A 124 2.18 -10.58 4.82
CA LEU A 124 1.77 -10.95 3.47
C LEU A 124 2.61 -12.11 2.91
N GLU A 125 3.90 -12.17 3.24
CA GLU A 125 4.81 -13.26 2.84
C GLU A 125 4.47 -14.59 3.52
N LEU A 126 4.03 -14.57 4.80
CA LEU A 126 3.64 -15.77 5.54
C LEU A 126 2.26 -16.35 5.16
N GLY A 127 1.47 -15.59 4.40
CA GLY A 127 0.11 -15.97 3.99
C GLY A 127 0.00 -16.73 2.66
N GLN A 128 1.13 -17.13 2.06
CA GLN A 128 1.21 -17.89 0.81
C GLN A 128 1.67 -19.33 1.03
#